data_AF-A0A848N8Y2-F1
#
_entry.id   AF-A0A848N8Y2-F1
#
_cell.length_a   1.000
_cell.length_b   1.000
_cell.length_c   1.000
_cell.angle_alpha   90.00
_cell.angle_beta   90.00
_cell.angle_gamma   90.00
#
_symmetry.space_group_name_H-M   'P 1'
#
loop_
_entity.id
_entity.type
_entity.pdbx_description
1 polymer ?
#
loop_
_entity_poly.entity_id
_entity_poly.type
_entity_poly.pdbx_seq_one_letter_code
_entity_poly.pdbx_strand_id
1 'polypeptide(L)'
;MGTHLDYNQKLNVGIWSVKYLMENPNVTWENFKNQFLTSQCDKIKAKFEDPNFKAKVVAIDESSAFADDHEVGFAAKYTSTTLGSSGATYTTPTPLSANGHTVELPSGSQYFGFMHVHIDFYKGNPTIKIFSPFDVGTFLTSCVIHAKAHGNIGDAFAMVITSQGNYMLQYTLPDDDYPLTKDMVKYDWNPWYKKEMQAIQNDDGTFDQAEVERVFLRFLTEKVNIPGTELYKIDKGTGKAKKLDLDDNGSVIDTQCP
;
A
#
# COMPACT_ATOMS: atom_id res chain seq x y z
N MET A 1 18.27 -19.71 7.77
CA MET A 1 17.70 -20.26 9.02
C MET A 1 16.19 -20.26 8.86
N GLY A 2 15.58 -21.44 8.79
CA GLY A 2 14.14 -21.58 8.59
C GLY A 2 13.37 -21.15 9.84
N THR A 3 12.31 -20.38 9.65
CA THR A 3 11.38 -19.97 10.70
C THR A 3 10.64 -21.20 11.23
N HIS A 4 11.10 -21.75 12.35
CA HIS A 4 10.35 -22.75 13.10
C HIS A 4 9.15 -22.06 13.76
N LEU A 5 7.99 -22.11 13.10
CA LEU A 5 6.72 -21.90 13.79
C LEU A 5 6.59 -22.94 14.91
N ASP A 6 6.21 -22.48 16.11
CA ASP A 6 5.93 -23.31 17.28
C ASP A 6 4.88 -24.38 16.94
N TYR A 7 5.05 -25.59 17.49
CA TYR A 7 4.20 -26.76 17.27
C TYR A 7 2.72 -26.48 17.56
N ASN A 8 2.43 -25.63 18.56
CA ASN A 8 1.07 -25.21 18.89
C ASN A 8 0.46 -24.23 17.86
N GLN A 9 1.27 -23.39 17.21
CA GLN A 9 0.80 -22.53 16.11
C GLN A 9 0.54 -23.35 14.85
N LYS A 10 1.37 -24.37 14.55
CA LYS A 10 1.18 -25.26 13.39
C LYS A 10 -0.11 -26.08 13.47
N LEU A 11 -0.48 -26.56 14.65
CA LEU A 11 -1.74 -27.29 14.88
C LEU A 11 -2.98 -26.39 14.69
N ASN A 12 -2.93 -25.15 15.18
CA ASN A 12 -4.03 -24.19 15.01
C ASN A 12 -4.21 -23.73 13.57
N VAL A 13 -3.12 -23.51 12.83
CA VAL A 13 -3.18 -23.23 11.39
C VAL A 13 -3.82 -24.40 10.66
N GLY A 14 -3.39 -25.66 10.92
CA GLY A 14 -3.96 -26.83 10.24
C GLY A 14 -5.48 -27.00 10.40
N ILE A 15 -6.01 -26.81 11.61
CA ILE A 15 -7.45 -26.92 11.88
C ILE A 15 -8.23 -25.76 11.23
N TRP A 16 -7.71 -24.54 11.32
CA TRP A 16 -8.33 -23.37 10.71
C TRP A 16 -8.28 -23.42 9.18
N SER A 17 -7.16 -23.84 8.58
CA SER A 17 -7.01 -24.01 7.13
C SER A 17 -8.06 -24.96 6.57
N VAL A 18 -8.25 -26.11 7.24
CA VAL A 18 -9.24 -27.12 6.83
C VAL A 18 -10.64 -26.56 6.93
N LYS A 19 -10.98 -25.89 8.04
CA LYS A 19 -12.28 -25.25 8.21
C LYS A 19 -12.55 -24.19 7.13
N TYR A 20 -11.58 -23.31 6.86
CA TYR A 20 -11.71 -22.28 5.83
C TYR A 20 -11.94 -22.86 4.43
N LEU A 21 -11.19 -23.89 4.04
CA LEU A 21 -11.35 -24.56 2.75
C LEU A 21 -12.68 -25.32 2.65
N MET A 22 -13.18 -25.86 3.76
CA MET A 22 -14.51 -26.49 3.82
C MET A 22 -15.64 -25.47 3.68
N GLU A 23 -15.49 -24.28 4.28
CA GLU A 23 -16.47 -23.19 4.23
C GLU A 23 -16.42 -22.42 2.89
N ASN A 24 -15.30 -22.50 2.16
CA ASN A 24 -15.08 -21.81 0.90
C ASN A 24 -14.67 -22.80 -0.21
N PRO A 25 -15.58 -23.67 -0.68
CA PRO A 25 -15.25 -24.78 -1.59
C PRO A 25 -14.72 -24.35 -2.97
N ASN A 26 -14.87 -23.07 -3.34
CA ASN A 26 -14.32 -22.50 -4.57
C ASN A 26 -12.86 -22.00 -4.42
N VAL A 27 -12.30 -21.99 -3.20
CA VAL A 27 -10.92 -21.60 -2.94
C VAL A 27 -10.01 -22.80 -3.18
N THR A 28 -9.07 -22.67 -4.12
CA THR A 28 -8.03 -23.69 -4.34
C THR A 28 -6.97 -23.63 -3.23
N TRP A 29 -6.23 -24.72 -3.03
CA TRP A 29 -5.08 -24.73 -2.11
C TRP A 29 -4.03 -23.67 -2.47
N GLU A 30 -3.86 -23.38 -3.76
CA GLU A 30 -2.96 -22.33 -4.23
C GLU A 30 -3.46 -20.94 -3.83
N ASN A 31 -4.75 -20.67 -3.98
CA ASN A 31 -5.37 -19.43 -3.49
C ASN A 31 -5.19 -19.29 -1.98
N PHE A 32 -5.43 -20.36 -1.21
CA PHE A 32 -5.23 -20.38 0.24
C PHE A 32 -3.78 -20.08 0.62
N LYS A 33 -2.81 -20.76 -0.03
CA LYS A 33 -1.38 -20.53 0.23
C LYS A 33 -1.01 -19.08 -0.07
N ASN A 34 -1.41 -18.56 -1.23
CA ASN A 34 -1.11 -17.20 -1.63
C ASN A 34 -1.76 -16.16 -0.73
N GLN A 35 -2.91 -16.48 -0.13
CA GLN A 35 -3.61 -15.59 0.78
C GLN A 35 -3.01 -15.57 2.18
N PHE A 36 -2.76 -16.73 2.77
CA PHE A 36 -2.51 -16.85 4.21
C PHE A 36 -1.10 -17.36 4.56
N LEU A 37 -0.37 -17.95 3.61
CA LEU A 37 0.93 -18.59 3.87
C LEU A 37 2.10 -17.87 3.19
N THR A 38 1.84 -17.12 2.12
CA THR A 38 2.85 -16.30 1.44
C THR A 38 3.06 -15.00 2.22
N SER A 39 4.30 -14.71 2.60
CA SER A 39 4.61 -13.48 3.33
C SER A 39 4.39 -12.25 2.45
N GLN A 40 4.14 -11.08 3.06
CA GLN A 40 3.99 -9.85 2.27
C GLN A 40 5.26 -9.48 1.52
N CYS A 41 6.43 -9.77 2.10
CA CYS A 41 7.71 -9.64 1.43
C CYS A 41 7.77 -10.45 0.13
N ASP A 42 7.30 -11.71 0.15
CA ASP A 42 7.24 -12.56 -1.04
C ASP A 42 6.24 -12.00 -2.07
N LYS A 43 5.11 -11.45 -1.63
CA LYS A 43 4.12 -10.81 -2.53
C LYS A 43 4.68 -9.56 -3.19
N ILE A 44 5.37 -8.70 -2.44
CA ILE A 44 6.04 -7.51 -2.99
C ILE A 44 7.06 -7.96 -4.02
N LYS A 45 7.93 -8.91 -3.67
CA LYS A 45 8.94 -9.46 -4.58
C LYS A 45 8.30 -10.00 -5.86
N ALA A 46 7.24 -10.80 -5.74
CA ALA A 46 6.52 -11.34 -6.89
C ALA A 46 5.94 -10.24 -7.80
N LYS A 47 5.46 -9.12 -7.25
CA LYS A 47 5.02 -7.96 -8.05
C LYS A 47 6.18 -7.37 -8.85
N PHE A 48 7.38 -7.25 -8.29
CA PHE A 48 8.55 -6.73 -9.02
C PHE A 48 9.18 -7.73 -10.00
N GLU A 49 8.87 -9.02 -9.87
CA GLU A 49 9.18 -10.06 -10.85
C GLU A 49 8.19 -10.06 -12.03
N ASP A 50 6.98 -9.50 -11.87
CA ASP A 50 6.00 -9.33 -12.95
C ASP A 50 6.46 -8.24 -13.95
N PRO A 51 6.71 -8.60 -15.23
CA PRO A 51 7.14 -7.64 -16.24
C PRO A 51 6.17 -6.47 -16.45
N ASN A 52 4.86 -6.70 -16.28
CA ASN A 52 3.85 -5.65 -16.46
C ASN A 52 3.93 -4.62 -15.34
N PHE A 53 4.01 -5.08 -14.09
CA PHE A 53 4.16 -4.18 -12.93
C PHE A 53 5.46 -3.38 -13.05
N LYS A 54 6.57 -4.06 -13.37
CA LYS A 54 7.88 -3.41 -13.56
C LYS A 54 7.86 -2.36 -14.66
N ALA A 55 7.22 -2.64 -15.79
CA ALA A 55 7.07 -1.67 -16.87
C ALA A 55 6.29 -0.43 -16.44
N LYS A 56 5.31 -0.57 -15.52
CA LYS A 56 4.58 0.56 -14.94
C LYS A 56 5.43 1.37 -13.98
N VAL A 57 6.16 0.72 -13.07
CA VAL A 57 7.11 1.40 -12.19
C VAL A 57 8.11 2.23 -13.01
N VAL A 58 8.70 1.65 -14.06
CA VAL A 58 9.65 2.36 -14.94
C VAL A 58 8.99 3.55 -15.63
N ALA A 59 7.76 3.41 -16.13
CA ALA A 59 7.09 4.48 -16.87
C ALA A 59 6.75 5.72 -16.03
N ILE A 60 6.67 5.60 -14.70
CA ILE A 60 6.46 6.74 -13.79
C ILE A 60 7.71 7.08 -12.97
N ASP A 61 8.80 6.33 -13.14
CA ASP A 61 10.10 6.59 -12.50
C ASP A 61 11.05 7.37 -13.44
N GLU A 62 10.52 8.40 -14.08
CA GLU A 62 11.31 9.29 -14.92
C GLU A 62 11.40 10.67 -14.26
N SER A 63 12.55 11.35 -14.41
CA SER A 63 12.75 12.68 -13.83
C SER A 63 11.70 13.71 -14.28
N SER A 64 11.18 13.53 -15.50
CA SER A 64 10.06 14.31 -16.05
C SER A 64 8.78 14.17 -15.22
N ALA A 65 8.48 12.99 -14.70
CA ALA A 65 7.29 12.73 -13.90
C ALA A 65 7.35 13.44 -12.53
N PHE A 66 8.54 13.68 -11.97
CA PHE A 66 8.68 14.45 -10.73
C PHE A 66 8.66 15.97 -10.97
N ALA A 67 8.95 16.43 -12.18
CA ALA A 67 8.99 17.85 -12.53
C ALA A 67 7.67 18.38 -13.11
N ASP A 68 6.67 17.51 -13.27
CA ASP A 68 5.37 17.87 -13.84
C ASP A 68 4.52 18.72 -12.86
N ASP A 69 3.46 19.34 -13.35
CA ASP A 69 2.53 20.14 -12.55
C ASP A 69 1.37 19.33 -11.94
N HIS A 70 1.34 18.03 -12.24
CA HIS A 70 0.36 17.08 -11.76
C HIS A 70 0.97 15.69 -11.51
N GLU A 71 0.38 14.97 -10.57
CA GLU A 71 0.74 13.58 -10.30
C GLU A 71 0.20 12.65 -11.39
N VAL A 72 0.99 11.64 -11.74
CA VAL A 72 0.61 10.58 -12.67
C VAL A 72 0.72 9.22 -12.00
N GLY A 73 -0.06 8.27 -12.47
CA GLY A 73 -0.07 6.95 -11.86
C GLY A 73 -0.95 5.95 -12.59
N PHE A 74 -1.02 4.77 -12.00
CA PHE A 74 -1.62 3.59 -12.56
C PHE A 74 -2.43 2.80 -11.54
N ALA A 75 -3.55 2.20 -11.94
CA ALA A 75 -4.38 1.36 -11.08
C ALA A 75 -4.34 -0.12 -11.52
N ALA A 76 -4.33 -1.02 -10.55
CA ALA A 76 -4.45 -2.47 -10.72
C ALA A 76 -5.89 -2.91 -10.41
N LYS A 77 -6.46 -3.74 -11.30
CA LYS A 77 -7.84 -4.19 -11.20
C LYS A 77 -8.00 -5.66 -11.54
N TYR A 78 -9.01 -6.30 -10.98
CA TYR A 78 -9.44 -7.63 -11.41
C TYR A 78 -10.12 -7.53 -12.78
N THR A 79 -9.83 -8.47 -13.68
CA THR A 79 -10.51 -8.55 -14.99
C THR A 79 -11.87 -9.21 -14.92
N SER A 80 -12.13 -9.96 -13.86
CA SER A 80 -13.42 -10.53 -13.51
C SER A 80 -13.71 -10.23 -12.05
N THR A 81 -14.92 -9.77 -11.76
CA THR A 81 -15.41 -9.58 -10.38
C THR A 81 -15.98 -10.87 -9.77
N THR A 82 -15.89 -11.99 -10.49
CA THR A 82 -16.30 -13.31 -10.01
C THR A 82 -15.17 -13.93 -9.17
N LEU A 83 -15.48 -14.25 -7.90
CA LEU A 83 -14.56 -14.92 -6.97
C LEU A 83 -13.88 -16.13 -7.62
N GLY A 84 -12.55 -16.22 -7.49
CA GLY A 84 -11.75 -17.36 -7.96
C GLY A 84 -11.14 -17.23 -9.36
N SER A 85 -11.32 -16.09 -10.04
CA SER A 85 -10.66 -15.82 -11.33
C SER A 85 -9.19 -15.45 -11.10
N SER A 86 -8.31 -16.44 -11.09
CA SER A 86 -6.85 -16.27 -11.00
C SER A 86 -6.32 -15.59 -12.27
N GLY A 87 -6.20 -14.27 -12.21
CA GLY A 87 -5.64 -13.51 -13.32
C GLY A 87 -5.80 -12.02 -13.09
N ALA A 88 -5.10 -11.47 -12.10
CA ALA A 88 -4.87 -10.04 -12.03
C ALA A 88 -4.26 -9.61 -13.37
N THR A 89 -5.08 -9.04 -14.24
CA THR A 89 -4.62 -8.56 -15.53
C THR A 89 -4.52 -7.05 -15.36
N TYR A 90 -3.29 -6.53 -15.40
CA TYR A 90 -3.02 -5.11 -15.50
C TYR A 90 -3.62 -4.62 -16.82
N THR A 91 -4.92 -4.35 -16.84
CA THR A 91 -5.50 -3.66 -17.98
C THR A 91 -4.97 -2.25 -17.93
N THR A 92 -4.44 -1.79 -19.06
CA THR A 92 -3.94 -0.44 -19.33
C THR A 92 -4.43 0.57 -18.31
N PRO A 93 -3.52 1.07 -17.46
CA PRO A 93 -3.90 2.05 -16.49
C PRO A 93 -4.57 3.23 -17.18
N THR A 94 -5.78 3.57 -16.78
CA THR A 94 -6.33 4.88 -17.08
C THR A 94 -5.45 5.87 -16.35
N PRO A 95 -4.90 6.90 -17.02
CA PRO A 95 -4.28 8.02 -16.33
C PRO A 95 -5.23 8.46 -15.22
N LEU A 96 -4.74 8.45 -13.99
CA LEU A 96 -5.51 8.93 -12.86
C LEU A 96 -5.69 10.44 -13.12
N SER A 97 -6.93 10.94 -13.02
CA SER A 97 -7.25 12.28 -13.53
C SER A 97 -6.34 13.34 -12.89
N ALA A 98 -5.63 14.10 -13.72
CA ALA A 98 -4.74 15.17 -13.31
C ALA A 98 -5.52 16.32 -12.62
N ASN A 99 -5.74 16.21 -11.30
CA ASN A 99 -6.27 17.29 -10.47
C ASN A 99 -5.16 17.84 -9.54
N GLY A 100 -3.97 18.08 -10.10
CA GLY A 100 -2.84 18.61 -9.36
C GLY A 100 -2.14 17.54 -8.52
N HIS A 101 -2.27 17.62 -7.19
CA HIS A 101 -1.48 16.86 -6.20
C HIS A 101 -2.22 15.64 -5.62
N THR A 102 -3.19 15.09 -6.36
CA THR A 102 -3.94 13.91 -5.95
C THR A 102 -4.32 13.06 -7.14
N VAL A 103 -4.32 11.75 -6.90
CA VAL A 103 -4.59 10.72 -7.89
C VAL A 103 -5.86 9.97 -7.47
N GLU A 104 -6.91 10.03 -8.31
CA GLU A 104 -8.20 9.37 -8.02
C GLU A 104 -8.37 8.09 -8.83
N LEU A 105 -8.68 6.98 -8.15
CA LEU A 105 -9.07 5.73 -8.81
C LEU A 105 -10.28 5.96 -9.74
N PRO A 106 -10.31 5.33 -10.93
CA PRO A 106 -11.50 5.40 -11.77
C PRO A 106 -12.70 4.75 -11.08
N SER A 107 -13.91 5.06 -11.55
CA SER A 107 -15.12 4.48 -11.00
C SER A 107 -15.17 2.95 -11.18
N GLY A 108 -15.70 2.27 -10.17
CA GLY A 108 -15.89 0.82 -10.16
C GLY A 108 -15.31 0.14 -8.93
N SER A 109 -15.74 -1.11 -8.71
CA SER A 109 -15.35 -1.89 -7.53
C SER A 109 -14.26 -2.93 -7.82
N GLN A 110 -13.64 -2.89 -9.00
CA GLN A 110 -12.66 -3.90 -9.42
C GLN A 110 -11.21 -3.60 -8.97
N TYR A 111 -10.94 -2.43 -8.40
CA TYR A 111 -9.57 -1.96 -8.14
C TYR A 111 -9.04 -2.48 -6.81
N PHE A 112 -7.94 -3.22 -6.86
CA PHE A 112 -7.25 -3.75 -5.67
C PHE A 112 -5.90 -3.06 -5.43
N GLY A 113 -5.43 -2.18 -6.31
CA GLY A 113 -4.25 -1.39 -5.99
C GLY A 113 -4.00 -0.23 -6.91
N PHE A 114 -3.06 0.62 -6.54
CA PHE A 114 -2.59 1.72 -7.38
C PHE A 114 -1.13 2.05 -7.10
N MET A 115 -0.52 2.76 -8.05
CA MET A 115 0.78 3.39 -7.90
C MET A 115 0.74 4.79 -8.48
N HIS A 116 1.44 5.75 -7.88
CA HIS A 116 1.58 7.10 -8.45
C HIS A 116 2.88 7.77 -8.03
N VAL A 117 3.15 8.93 -8.62
CA VAL A 117 4.29 9.78 -8.24
C VAL A 117 3.84 10.93 -7.36
N HIS A 118 4.69 11.35 -6.43
CA HIS A 118 4.59 12.69 -5.85
C HIS A 118 5.62 13.61 -6.52
N ILE A 119 5.12 14.58 -7.29
CA ILE A 119 5.91 15.63 -7.96
C ILE A 119 6.77 16.42 -6.96
N ASP A 120 7.88 17.03 -7.35
CA ASP A 120 8.79 17.76 -6.45
C ASP A 120 8.20 19.05 -5.91
N PHE A 121 7.47 19.78 -6.76
CA PHE A 121 6.90 21.06 -6.39
C PHE A 121 5.48 21.17 -6.90
N TYR A 122 4.55 21.58 -6.03
CA TYR A 122 3.20 21.96 -6.43
C TYR A 122 3.03 23.47 -6.24
N LYS A 123 2.79 24.19 -7.34
CA LYS A 123 2.66 25.66 -7.36
C LYS A 123 3.85 26.35 -6.66
N GLY A 124 5.06 25.83 -6.87
CA GLY A 124 6.31 26.37 -6.31
C GLY A 124 6.62 25.95 -4.87
N ASN A 125 5.77 25.15 -4.21
CA ASN A 125 6.01 24.66 -2.86
C ASN A 125 6.50 23.21 -2.90
N PRO A 126 7.56 22.83 -2.13
CA PRO A 126 7.96 21.44 -1.99
C PRO A 126 6.80 20.55 -1.55
N THR A 127 6.70 19.35 -2.12
CA THR A 127 5.70 18.36 -1.70
C THR A 127 6.27 17.38 -0.67
N ILE A 128 5.36 16.73 0.07
CA ILE A 128 5.70 15.68 1.03
C ILE A 128 5.97 14.37 0.27
N LYS A 129 7.11 13.74 0.55
CA LYS A 129 7.63 12.57 -0.18
C LYS A 129 7.20 11.25 0.44
N ILE A 130 5.93 11.14 0.81
CA ILE A 130 5.25 9.92 1.28
C ILE A 130 3.74 10.08 1.08
N PHE A 131 2.97 9.00 1.19
CA PHE A 131 1.51 9.00 1.02
C PHE A 131 0.80 10.09 1.83
N SER A 132 -0.27 10.64 1.25
CA SER A 132 -1.21 11.53 1.94
C SER A 132 -2.29 10.75 2.72
N PRO A 133 -3.05 11.41 3.60
CA PRO A 133 -4.23 10.82 4.22
C PRO A 133 -5.29 10.33 3.22
N PHE A 134 -5.40 10.98 2.06
CA PHE A 134 -6.33 10.57 1.00
C PHE A 134 -5.85 9.30 0.29
N ASP A 135 -4.54 9.12 0.11
CA ASP A 135 -3.99 7.88 -0.44
C ASP A 135 -4.26 6.70 0.49
N VAL A 136 -4.01 6.87 1.81
CA VAL A 136 -4.29 5.83 2.81
C VAL A 136 -5.78 5.52 2.87
N GLY A 137 -6.64 6.55 2.84
CA GLY A 137 -8.09 6.36 2.76
C GLY A 137 -8.51 5.58 1.52
N THR A 138 -8.01 5.96 0.34
CA THR A 138 -8.30 5.29 -0.94
C THR A 138 -7.82 3.83 -0.91
N PHE A 139 -6.63 3.58 -0.38
CA PHE A 139 -6.10 2.24 -0.20
C PHE A 139 -7.05 1.38 0.65
N LEU A 140 -7.47 1.88 1.82
CA LEU A 140 -8.26 1.08 2.74
C LEU A 140 -9.73 0.93 2.31
N THR A 141 -10.34 1.97 1.73
CA THR A 141 -11.78 1.94 1.36
C THR A 141 -12.04 1.40 -0.04
N SER A 142 -11.06 1.51 -0.94
CA SER A 142 -11.22 1.04 -2.31
C SER A 142 -10.42 -0.23 -2.51
N CYS A 143 -9.11 -0.22 -2.25
CA CYS A 143 -8.28 -1.37 -2.60
C CYS A 143 -8.52 -2.58 -1.70
N VAL A 144 -8.46 -2.40 -0.37
CA VAL A 144 -8.62 -3.52 0.58
C VAL A 144 -10.04 -4.08 0.54
N ILE A 145 -11.07 -3.23 0.55
CA ILE A 145 -12.48 -3.66 0.47
C ILE A 145 -12.77 -4.42 -0.83
N HIS A 146 -12.30 -3.93 -1.98
CA HIS A 146 -12.53 -4.61 -3.25
C HIS A 146 -11.72 -5.91 -3.38
N ALA A 147 -10.49 -5.93 -2.86
CA ALA A 147 -9.68 -7.14 -2.77
C ALA A 147 -10.39 -8.23 -1.95
N LYS A 148 -10.97 -7.86 -0.80
CA LYS A 148 -11.82 -8.74 0.02
C LYS A 148 -13.05 -9.25 -0.76
N ALA A 149 -13.72 -8.37 -1.49
CA ALA A 149 -14.98 -8.70 -2.17
C ALA A 149 -14.82 -9.55 -3.45
N HIS A 150 -13.71 -9.38 -4.18
CA HIS A 150 -13.56 -9.92 -5.54
C HIS A 150 -12.38 -10.89 -5.70
N GLY A 151 -11.44 -10.91 -4.75
CA GLY A 151 -10.24 -11.72 -4.85
C GLY A 151 -9.66 -12.05 -3.48
N ASN A 152 -8.39 -11.72 -3.29
CA ASN A 152 -7.65 -11.97 -2.07
C ASN A 152 -7.28 -10.64 -1.42
N ILE A 153 -7.68 -10.43 -0.16
CA ILE A 153 -7.42 -9.19 0.57
C ILE A 153 -5.94 -8.79 0.59
N GLY A 154 -5.04 -9.77 0.61
CA GLY A 154 -3.59 -9.56 0.59
C GLY A 154 -3.02 -9.22 -0.78
N ASP A 155 -3.84 -9.15 -1.83
CA ASP A 155 -3.44 -8.58 -3.13
C ASP A 155 -3.32 -7.05 -3.03
N ALA A 156 -4.02 -6.45 -2.06
CA ALA A 156 -4.21 -5.02 -1.95
C ALA A 156 -2.90 -4.28 -1.73
N PHE A 157 -2.65 -3.25 -2.54
CA PHE A 157 -1.47 -2.40 -2.36
C PHE A 157 -1.72 -0.95 -2.80
N ALA A 158 -0.96 -0.02 -2.23
CA ALA A 158 -0.76 1.32 -2.79
C ALA A 158 0.73 1.58 -2.87
N MET A 159 1.23 2.20 -3.93
CA MET A 159 2.65 2.51 -4.09
C MET A 159 2.83 3.98 -4.44
N VAL A 160 3.75 4.66 -3.77
CA VAL A 160 4.15 6.01 -4.14
C VAL A 160 5.62 6.02 -4.50
N ILE A 161 5.94 6.59 -5.66
CA ILE A 161 7.30 6.81 -6.14
C ILE A 161 7.62 8.29 -5.98
N THR A 162 8.76 8.59 -5.38
CA THR A 162 9.19 9.96 -5.15
C THR A 162 10.67 10.11 -5.46
N SER A 163 11.13 11.35 -5.56
CA SER A 163 12.56 11.67 -5.70
C SER A 163 13.40 11.33 -4.45
N GLN A 164 12.78 11.09 -3.30
CA GLN A 164 13.46 10.85 -2.01
C GLN A 164 13.25 9.45 -1.42
N GLY A 165 12.38 8.65 -2.04
CA GLY A 165 12.04 7.31 -1.57
C GLY A 165 10.85 6.72 -2.30
N ASN A 166 10.72 5.40 -2.26
CA ASN A 166 9.57 4.70 -2.82
C ASN A 166 8.96 3.86 -1.72
N TYR A 167 7.64 3.95 -1.58
CA TYR A 167 6.92 3.33 -0.49
C TYR A 167 5.76 2.52 -1.01
N MET A 168 5.43 1.44 -0.30
CA MET A 168 4.30 0.61 -0.61
C MET A 168 3.52 0.30 0.66
N LEU A 169 2.22 0.61 0.66
CA LEU A 169 1.27 0.13 1.65
C LEU A 169 0.81 -1.28 1.27
N GLN A 170 0.68 -2.13 2.28
CA GLN A 170 0.16 -3.49 2.19
C GLN A 170 -0.89 -3.71 3.28
N TYR A 171 -1.79 -4.64 3.04
CA TYR A 171 -2.74 -5.10 4.04
C TYR A 171 -2.51 -6.57 4.37
N THR A 172 -2.31 -6.90 5.65
CA THR A 172 -1.79 -8.21 6.07
C THR A 172 -2.77 -9.08 6.81
N LEU A 173 -3.89 -8.54 7.25
CA LEU A 173 -4.87 -9.30 8.01
C LEU A 173 -5.90 -9.99 7.10
N PRO A 174 -6.38 -11.17 7.50
CA PRO A 174 -7.23 -12.01 6.65
C PRO A 174 -8.67 -11.52 6.55
N ASP A 175 -9.20 -10.89 7.61
CA ASP A 175 -10.57 -10.42 7.68
C ASP A 175 -10.75 -9.50 8.91
N ASP A 176 -10.73 -8.18 8.70
CA ASP A 176 -11.19 -7.22 9.70
C ASP A 176 -12.17 -6.28 9.01
N ASP A 177 -13.35 -6.10 9.62
CA ASP A 177 -14.25 -5.01 9.29
C ASP A 177 -13.88 -3.81 10.17
N TYR A 178 -13.37 -2.75 9.54
CA TYR A 178 -13.08 -1.50 10.20
C TYR A 178 -14.05 -0.41 9.70
N PRO A 179 -14.66 0.38 10.60
CA PRO A 179 -15.58 1.44 10.20
C PRO A 179 -14.78 2.63 9.65
N LEU A 180 -14.50 2.64 8.35
CA LEU A 180 -13.98 3.82 7.67
C LEU A 180 -15.11 4.63 7.05
N THR A 181 -15.12 5.92 7.34
CA THR A 181 -16.00 6.89 6.68
C THR A 181 -15.14 7.96 5.99
N LYS A 182 -15.67 8.53 4.90
CA LYS A 182 -15.04 9.69 4.24
C LYS A 182 -14.83 10.87 5.20
N ASP A 183 -15.68 10.96 6.23
CA ASP A 183 -15.60 12.00 7.25
C ASP A 183 -14.36 11.84 8.15
N MET A 184 -13.91 10.61 8.43
CA MET A 184 -12.68 10.38 9.21
C MET A 184 -11.44 10.95 8.50
N VAL A 185 -11.30 10.68 7.19
CA VAL A 185 -10.17 11.20 6.39
C VAL A 185 -10.18 12.72 6.41
N LYS A 186 -11.34 13.35 6.19
CA LYS A 186 -11.46 14.80 6.06
C LYS A 186 -11.35 15.55 7.38
N TYR A 187 -12.00 15.07 8.44
CA TYR A 187 -12.21 15.82 9.68
C TYR A 187 -11.30 15.38 10.84
N ASP A 188 -10.63 14.22 10.75
CA ASP A 188 -9.69 13.76 11.78
C ASP A 188 -8.27 13.61 11.21
N TRP A 189 -8.10 12.78 10.17
CA TRP A 189 -6.78 12.44 9.65
C TRP A 189 -6.08 13.64 9.02
N ASN A 190 -6.74 14.35 8.10
CA ASN A 190 -6.13 15.45 7.37
C ASN A 190 -5.72 16.64 8.27
N PRO A 191 -6.55 17.11 9.23
CA PRO A 191 -6.13 18.16 10.16
C PRO A 191 -4.93 17.77 11.02
N TRP A 192 -4.90 16.54 11.54
CA TRP A 192 -3.76 16.05 12.33
C TRP A 192 -2.50 15.95 11.47
N TYR A 193 -2.61 15.33 10.29
CA TYR A 193 -1.48 15.10 9.39
C TYR A 193 -0.84 16.42 8.96
N LYS A 194 -1.68 17.40 8.57
CA LYS A 194 -1.21 18.73 8.20
C LYS A 194 -0.48 19.40 9.35
N LYS A 195 -1.03 19.35 10.57
CA LYS A 195 -0.40 19.95 11.76
C LYS A 195 0.97 19.33 12.04
N GLU A 196 1.06 18.01 12.06
CA GLU A 196 2.31 17.31 12.41
C GLU A 196 3.37 17.45 11.32
N MET A 197 2.97 17.40 10.04
CA MET A 197 3.90 17.67 8.93
C MET A 197 4.39 19.12 8.92
N GLN A 198 3.53 20.10 9.22
CA GLN A 198 3.95 21.50 9.38
C GLN A 198 4.95 21.70 10.51
N ALA A 199 4.87 20.90 11.58
CA ALA A 199 5.78 21.02 12.72
C ALA A 199 7.22 20.54 12.43
N ILE A 200 7.41 19.72 11.37
CA ILE A 200 8.73 19.22 10.94
C ILE A 200 9.22 19.91 9.65
N GLN A 201 8.49 20.89 9.15
CA GLN A 201 8.86 21.62 7.93
C GLN A 201 10.04 22.56 8.23
N ASN A 202 11.05 22.52 7.37
CA ASN A 202 12.20 23.44 7.43
C ASN A 202 11.78 24.86 7.02
N ASP A 203 12.61 25.86 7.37
CA ASP A 203 12.35 27.27 7.03
C ASP A 203 12.22 27.53 5.52
N ASP A 204 12.88 26.71 4.69
CA ASP A 204 12.81 26.77 3.22
C ASP A 204 11.60 26.01 2.63
N GLY A 205 10.74 25.45 3.48
CA GLY A 205 9.57 24.69 3.10
C GLY A 205 9.84 23.21 2.79
N THR A 206 11.10 22.76 2.80
CA THR A 206 11.47 21.35 2.60
C THR A 206 11.24 20.52 3.86
N PHE A 207 11.45 19.20 3.75
CA PHE A 207 11.29 18.26 4.85
C PHE A 207 12.52 17.35 4.94
N ASP A 208 12.94 17.01 6.16
CA ASP A 208 13.85 15.90 6.38
C ASP A 208 13.08 14.58 6.19
N GLN A 209 13.57 13.70 5.32
CA GLN A 209 12.84 12.50 4.94
C GLN A 209 12.71 11.49 6.07
N ALA A 210 13.66 11.45 7.01
CA ALA A 210 13.56 10.56 8.17
C ALA A 210 12.45 11.05 9.12
N GLU A 211 12.31 12.37 9.29
CA GLU A 211 11.19 12.96 10.05
C GLU A 211 9.84 12.73 9.36
N VAL A 212 9.78 12.82 8.03
CA VAL A 212 8.58 12.50 7.24
C VAL A 212 8.16 11.04 7.46
N GLU A 213 9.10 10.09 7.35
CA GLU A 213 8.84 8.67 7.62
C GLU A 213 8.33 8.46 9.05
N ARG A 214 8.96 9.11 10.04
CA ARG A 214 8.56 9.02 11.46
C ARG A 214 7.14 9.55 11.69
N VAL A 215 6.83 10.75 11.20
CA VAL A 215 5.49 11.36 11.34
C VAL A 215 4.44 10.54 10.59
N PHE A 216 4.75 10.00 9.42
CA PHE A 216 3.83 9.16 8.68
C PHE A 216 3.58 7.80 9.37
N LEU A 217 4.58 7.19 9.97
CA LEU A 217 4.34 5.97 10.77
C LEU A 217 3.48 6.27 11.99
N ARG A 218 3.70 7.41 12.68
CA ARG A 218 2.81 7.88 13.75
C ARG A 218 1.38 8.11 13.24
N PHE A 219 1.23 8.64 12.04
CA PHE A 219 -0.08 8.78 11.41
C PHE A 219 -0.78 7.42 11.27
N LEU A 220 -0.06 6.39 10.79
CA LEU A 220 -0.61 5.05 10.65
C LEU A 220 -1.00 4.44 12.02
N THR A 221 -0.19 4.63 13.06
CA THR A 221 -0.43 4.02 14.37
C THR A 221 -1.43 4.78 15.24
N GLU A 222 -1.35 6.12 15.30
CA GLU A 222 -2.14 6.95 16.21
C GLU A 222 -3.50 7.35 15.61
N LYS A 223 -3.57 7.55 14.29
CA LYS A 223 -4.74 8.14 13.62
C LYS A 223 -5.47 7.18 12.71
N VAL A 224 -4.75 6.48 11.86
CA VAL A 224 -5.36 5.44 11.03
C VAL A 224 -5.76 4.29 11.94
N ASN A 225 -4.82 3.78 12.74
CA ASN A 225 -5.02 2.75 13.76
C ASN A 225 -5.86 1.57 13.26
N ILE A 226 -5.59 1.13 12.02
CA ILE A 226 -6.23 -0.03 11.41
C ILE A 226 -5.19 -1.15 11.37
N PRO A 227 -5.38 -2.21 12.18
CA PRO A 227 -4.50 -3.37 12.19
C PRO A 227 -4.29 -3.94 10.78
N GLY A 228 -3.07 -4.40 10.53
CA GLY A 228 -2.68 -4.97 9.24
C GLY A 228 -2.27 -3.95 8.18
N THR A 229 -2.44 -2.65 8.42
CA THR A 229 -1.93 -1.59 7.52
C THR A 229 -0.43 -1.43 7.73
N GLU A 230 0.36 -1.91 6.78
CA GLU A 230 1.82 -1.92 6.89
C GLU A 230 2.49 -1.09 5.81
N LEU A 231 3.58 -0.41 6.17
CA LEU A 231 4.40 0.39 5.27
C LEU A 231 5.71 -0.32 4.95
N TYR A 232 6.06 -0.34 3.67
CA TYR A 232 7.32 -0.86 3.18
C TYR A 232 8.07 0.21 2.40
N LYS A 233 9.38 0.34 2.65
CA LYS A 233 10.31 1.09 1.80
C LYS A 233 10.88 0.16 0.73
N ILE A 234 10.83 0.59 -0.52
CA ILE A 234 11.09 -0.26 -1.68
C ILE A 234 12.25 0.28 -2.51
N ASP A 235 13.19 -0.60 -2.83
CA ASP A 235 14.07 -0.43 -3.97
C ASP A 235 13.31 -0.81 -5.24
N LYS A 236 12.87 0.19 -6.00
CA LYS A 236 12.07 0.01 -7.22
C LYS A 236 12.83 -0.70 -8.36
N GLY A 237 14.16 -0.71 -8.34
CA GLY A 237 14.97 -1.39 -9.35
C GLY A 237 15.09 -2.90 -9.10
N THR A 238 15.14 -3.29 -7.82
CA THR A 238 15.36 -4.70 -7.42
C THR A 238 14.15 -5.37 -6.79
N GLY A 239 13.13 -4.61 -6.38
CA GLY A 239 12.00 -5.11 -5.60
C GLY A 239 12.34 -5.46 -4.15
N LYS A 240 13.58 -5.20 -3.70
CA LYS A 240 13.97 -5.39 -2.30
C LYS A 240 13.16 -4.43 -1.43
N ALA A 241 12.60 -4.96 -0.36
CA ALA A 241 11.74 -4.22 0.53
C ALA A 241 12.27 -4.26 1.97
N LYS A 242 11.92 -3.23 2.73
CA LYS A 242 12.09 -3.16 4.18
C LYS A 242 10.77 -2.74 4.78
N LYS A 243 10.25 -3.51 5.74
CA LYS A 243 9.09 -3.06 6.52
C LYS A 243 9.56 -1.95 7.44
N LEU A 244 8.84 -0.83 7.45
CA LEU A 244 9.08 0.27 8.38
C LEU A 244 8.09 0.21 9.53
N ASP A 245 8.57 0.49 10.74
CA ASP A 245 7.75 0.53 11.96
C ASP A 245 8.31 1.56 12.95
N LEU A 246 7.59 1.79 14.05
CA LEU A 246 8.08 2.56 15.19
C LEU A 246 8.52 1.62 16.31
N ASP A 247 9.64 1.93 16.96
CA ASP A 247 9.97 1.33 18.24
C ASP A 247 9.16 1.94 19.39
N ASP A 248 9.33 1.42 20.60
CA ASP A 248 8.66 1.91 21.81
C ASP A 248 8.97 3.38 22.14
N ASN A 249 10.04 3.94 21.57
CA ASN A 249 10.43 5.34 21.75
C ASN A 249 9.90 6.25 20.63
N GLY A 250 9.15 5.70 19.67
CA GLY A 250 8.67 6.44 18.50
C GLY A 250 9.75 6.75 17.46
N SER A 251 10.86 6.02 17.47
CA SER A 251 11.91 6.07 16.46
C SER A 251 11.62 5.08 15.33
N VAL A 252 11.98 5.44 14.10
CA VAL A 252 11.80 4.57 12.94
C VAL A 252 12.77 3.39 13.01
N ILE A 253 12.23 2.19 12.88
CA ILE A 253 12.99 0.95 12.71
C ILE A 253 12.61 0.29 11.39
N ASP A 254 13.56 -0.43 10.79
CA ASP A 254 13.33 -1.19 9.58
C ASP A 254 13.69 -2.67 9.74
N THR A 255 12.85 -3.53 9.18
CA THR A 255 13.10 -4.97 9.09
C THR A 255 13.24 -5.35 7.62
N GLN A 256 14.43 -5.83 7.25
CA GLN A 256 14.72 -6.27 5.89
C GLN A 256 13.84 -7.47 5.51
N CYS A 257 13.16 -7.38 4.37
CA CYS A 257 12.49 -8.54 3.78
C CYS A 257 13.52 -9.60 3.38
N PRO A 258 13.24 -10.91 3.65
CA PRO A 258 14.12 -12.02 3.29
C PRO A 258 14.47 -12.13 1.80
#